data_AF-A0A140DVH9-F1
#
_entry.id   AF-A0A140DVH9-F1
#
_cell.length_a   1.000
_cell.length_b   1.000
_cell.length_c   1.000
_cell.angle_alpha   90.00
_cell.angle_beta   90.00
_cell.angle_gamma   90.00
#
_symmetry.space_group_name_H-M   'P 1'
#
loop_
_entity.id
_entity.type
_entity.pdbx_description
1 polymer ?
#
loop_
_entity_poly.entity_id
_entity_poly.type
_entity_poly.pdbx_seq_one_letter_code
_entity_poly.pdbx_strand_id
1 'polypeptide(L)'
;MKDKYSVYSDFDVRKHKKHFTDYLEVIIHPDGSIHYAVPSHQEYMINFICRRDRITPRQLEKRCPKAYYFDYMTWLCKESGCVSVWSNFIRAVTFTKAQIKALNELRAAGVLNLDIKEDFPCC
;
A
#
# COMPACT_ATOMS: atom_id res chain seq x y z
N MET A 1 10.62 -26.90 -10.01
CA MET A 1 11.27 -25.59 -10.23
C MET A 1 11.31 -24.89 -8.88
N LYS A 2 12.44 -24.33 -8.44
CA LYS A 2 12.44 -23.51 -7.22
C LYS A 2 11.67 -22.23 -7.54
N ASP A 3 10.60 -21.95 -6.81
CA ASP A 3 9.79 -20.75 -7.01
C ASP A 3 10.69 -19.51 -6.99
N LYS A 4 10.77 -18.81 -8.12
CA LYS A 4 11.54 -17.58 -8.24
C LYS A 4 10.77 -16.49 -7.50
N TYR A 5 11.40 -15.90 -6.50
CA TYR A 5 10.84 -14.76 -5.77
C TYR A 5 10.43 -13.66 -6.76
N SER A 6 9.22 -13.13 -6.61
CA SER A 6 8.67 -12.09 -7.48
C SER A 6 7.63 -11.25 -6.73
N VAL A 7 7.01 -10.29 -7.43
CA VAL A 7 5.88 -9.49 -6.88
C VAL A 7 4.61 -10.32 -6.62
N TYR A 8 4.55 -11.57 -7.09
CA TYR A 8 3.45 -12.50 -6.79
C TYR A 8 3.73 -13.40 -5.57
N SER A 9 4.88 -13.22 -4.91
CA SER A 9 5.22 -13.90 -3.65
C SER A 9 4.73 -13.09 -2.45
N ASP A 10 4.64 -13.72 -1.28
CA ASP A 10 4.49 -12.97 -0.03
C ASP A 10 5.64 -11.96 0.13
N PHE A 11 5.31 -10.77 0.63
CA PHE A 11 6.30 -9.72 0.79
C PHE A 11 7.31 -10.08 1.88
N ASP A 12 8.59 -10.08 1.50
CA ASP A 12 9.72 -10.25 2.40
C ASP A 12 10.76 -9.19 2.04
N VAL A 13 10.99 -8.23 2.94
CA VAL A 13 11.86 -7.08 2.68
C VAL A 13 13.30 -7.48 2.32
N ARG A 14 13.81 -8.59 2.88
CA ARG A 14 15.17 -9.07 2.61
C ARG A 14 15.26 -9.69 1.22
N LYS A 15 14.27 -10.52 0.86
CA LYS A 15 14.20 -11.11 -0.49
C LYS A 15 13.93 -10.02 -1.54
N HIS A 16 13.09 -9.05 -1.21
CA HIS A 16 12.78 -7.90 -2.04
C HIS A 16 14.04 -7.10 -2.39
N LYS A 17 14.78 -6.64 -1.38
CA LYS A 17 16.04 -5.91 -1.57
C LYS A 17 17.09 -6.68 -2.40
N LYS A 18 17.09 -8.01 -2.30
CA LYS A 18 18.00 -8.86 -3.09
C LYS A 18 17.56 -9.00 -4.56
N HIS A 19 16.26 -8.90 -4.83
CA HIS A 19 15.69 -9.20 -6.15
C HIS A 19 15.42 -7.96 -7.00
N PHE A 20 15.11 -6.83 -6.35
CA PHE A 20 14.71 -5.59 -6.99
C PHE A 20 15.68 -4.47 -6.61
N THR A 21 15.93 -3.57 -7.56
CA THR A 21 16.76 -2.38 -7.39
C THR A 21 15.89 -1.17 -7.69
N ASP A 22 15.89 -0.17 -6.79
CA ASP A 22 15.13 1.08 -6.89
C ASP A 22 13.62 0.94 -7.13
N TYR A 23 13.07 -0.23 -6.80
CA TYR A 23 11.67 -0.56 -6.98
C TYR A 23 11.05 -0.98 -5.66
N LEU A 24 9.91 -0.38 -5.33
CA LEU A 24 9.02 -0.77 -4.25
C LEU A 24 7.61 -0.35 -4.66
N GLU A 25 6.68 -1.29 -4.71
CA GLU A 25 5.25 -1.01 -4.89
C GLU A 25 4.45 -1.93 -3.98
N VAL A 26 4.00 -1.41 -2.85
CA VAL A 26 3.33 -2.19 -1.81
C VAL A 26 2.14 -1.44 -1.21
N ILE A 27 1.24 -2.22 -0.62
CA ILE A 27 0.13 -1.78 0.21
C ILE A 27 0.41 -2.21 1.64
N ILE A 28 0.24 -1.31 2.60
CA ILE A 28 0.30 -1.63 4.03
C ILE A 28 -1.10 -1.57 4.62
N HIS A 29 -1.61 -2.71 5.07
CA HIS A 29 -2.89 -2.82 5.74
C HIS A 29 -2.88 -2.13 7.11
N PRO A 30 -4.05 -1.84 7.72
CA PRO A 30 -4.13 -1.23 9.05
C PRO A 30 -3.36 -1.97 10.16
N ASP A 31 -3.20 -3.29 10.03
CA ASP A 31 -2.46 -4.15 10.96
C ASP A 31 -0.93 -4.14 10.76
N GLY A 32 -0.43 -3.39 9.77
CA GLY A 32 0.98 -3.31 9.42
C GLY A 32 1.48 -4.41 8.48
N SER A 33 0.62 -5.35 8.05
CA SER A 33 1.02 -6.34 7.04
C SER A 33 1.26 -5.67 5.69
N ILE A 34 2.37 -6.06 5.03
CA ILE A 34 2.84 -5.49 3.78
C ILE A 34 2.55 -6.48 2.65
N HIS A 35 1.96 -6.00 1.56
CA HIS A 35 1.59 -6.81 0.40
C HIS A 35 2.04 -6.11 -0.87
N TYR A 36 2.50 -6.85 -1.88
CA TYR A 36 2.76 -6.25 -3.18
C TYR A 36 1.50 -5.66 -3.79
N ALA A 37 1.61 -4.49 -4.39
CA ALA A 37 0.52 -3.77 -5.01
C ALA A 37 0.18 -4.32 -6.41
N VAL A 38 -0.11 -5.62 -6.51
CA VAL A 38 -0.37 -6.31 -7.77
C VAL A 38 -1.88 -6.49 -7.99
N PRO A 39 -2.40 -6.20 -9.20
CA PRO A 39 -1.69 -5.71 -10.39
C PRO A 39 -1.42 -4.19 -10.39
N SER A 40 -2.07 -3.44 -9.51
CA SER A 40 -1.75 -2.05 -9.19
C SER A 40 -2.25 -1.72 -7.77
N HIS A 41 -1.80 -0.62 -7.16
CA HIS A 41 -2.33 -0.16 -5.87
C HIS A 41 -3.86 0.03 -5.91
N GLN A 42 -4.35 0.57 -7.02
CA GLN A 42 -5.76 0.89 -7.21
C GLN A 42 -6.60 -0.40 -7.26
N GLU A 43 -6.23 -1.34 -8.13
CA GLU A 43 -6.95 -2.62 -8.23
C GLU A 43 -6.81 -3.48 -6.97
N TYR A 44 -5.64 -3.47 -6.34
CA TYR A 44 -5.44 -4.15 -5.06
C TYR A 44 -6.41 -3.62 -4.00
N MET A 45 -6.47 -2.30 -3.80
CA MET A 45 -7.37 -1.71 -2.80
C MET A 45 -8.84 -1.91 -3.14
N ILE A 46 -9.24 -1.81 -4.41
CA ILE A 46 -10.61 -2.13 -4.84
C ILE A 46 -10.96 -3.57 -4.43
N ASN A 47 -10.09 -4.53 -4.75
CA ASN A 47 -10.31 -5.94 -4.41
C ASN A 47 -10.33 -6.16 -2.89
N PHE A 48 -9.44 -5.51 -2.15
CA PHE A 48 -9.39 -5.55 -0.69
C PHE A 48 -10.71 -5.07 -0.06
N ILE A 49 -11.18 -3.88 -0.44
CA ILE A 49 -12.44 -3.31 0.05
C ILE A 49 -13.62 -4.19 -0.35
N CYS A 50 -13.67 -4.63 -1.62
CA CYS A 50 -14.76 -5.48 -2.11
C CYS A 50 -14.86 -6.80 -1.34
N ARG A 51 -13.73 -7.44 -1.03
CA ARG A 51 -13.69 -8.67 -0.22
C ARG A 51 -14.11 -8.42 1.23
N ARG A 52 -13.57 -7.36 1.85
CA ARG A 52 -13.89 -6.96 3.24
C ARG A 52 -15.38 -6.70 3.43
N ASP A 53 -15.96 -5.93 2.51
CA ASP A 53 -17.34 -5.43 2.60
C ASP A 53 -18.36 -6.34 1.91
N ARG A 54 -17.90 -7.39 1.21
CA ARG A 54 -18.72 -8.31 0.40
C ARG A 54 -19.54 -7.57 -0.68
N ILE A 55 -18.89 -6.67 -1.40
CA ILE A 55 -19.47 -5.88 -2.48
C ILE A 55 -18.72 -6.09 -3.80
N THR A 56 -19.35 -5.69 -4.91
CA THR A 56 -18.75 -5.65 -6.24
C THR A 56 -17.99 -4.34 -6.47
N PRO A 57 -17.00 -4.31 -7.41
CA PRO A 57 -16.33 -3.07 -7.80
C PRO A 57 -17.28 -1.97 -8.24
N ARG A 58 -18.36 -2.32 -8.96
CA ARG A 58 -19.40 -1.36 -9.39
C ARG A 58 -20.16 -0.76 -8.21
N GLN A 59 -20.39 -1.53 -7.15
CA GLN A 59 -21.00 -1.00 -5.92
C GLN A 59 -20.04 -0.09 -5.17
N LEU A 60 -18.75 -0.43 -5.13
CA LEU A 60 -17.72 0.43 -4.55
C LEU A 60 -17.62 1.75 -5.32
N GLU A 61 -17.54 1.72 -6.65
CA GLU A 61 -17.49 2.91 -7.50
C GLU A 61 -18.63 3.88 -7.21
N LYS A 62 -19.86 3.37 -7.02
CA LYS A 62 -21.03 4.19 -6.66
C LYS A 62 -20.92 4.87 -5.29
N ARG A 63 -20.03 4.40 -4.40
CA ARG A 63 -19.75 5.05 -3.10
C ARG A 63 -18.77 6.21 -3.24
N CYS A 64 -18.03 6.31 -4.34
CA CYS A 64 -17.03 7.36 -4.52
C CYS A 64 -17.71 8.74 -4.60
N PRO A 65 -17.44 9.67 -3.66
CA PRO A 65 -17.95 11.02 -3.76
C PRO A 65 -17.34 11.74 -4.97
N LYS A 66 -18.13 12.58 -5.64
CA LYS A 66 -17.68 13.37 -6.81
C LYS A 66 -16.39 14.16 -6.58
N ALA A 67 -16.18 14.64 -5.34
CA ALA A 67 -14.98 15.36 -4.94
C ALA A 67 -13.68 14.55 -5.14
N TYR A 68 -13.77 13.21 -5.15
CA TYR A 68 -12.63 12.32 -5.31
C TYR A 68 -12.52 11.72 -6.73
N TYR A 69 -13.33 12.15 -7.70
CA TYR A 69 -13.25 11.60 -9.06
C TYR A 69 -11.87 11.84 -9.71
N PHE A 70 -11.23 12.96 -9.39
CA PHE A 70 -9.86 13.29 -9.82
C PHE A 70 -8.80 12.98 -8.75
N ASP A 71 -9.19 12.39 -7.62
CA ASP A 71 -8.28 11.99 -6.54
C ASP A 71 -8.66 10.64 -5.94
N TYR A 72 -8.90 9.69 -6.84
CA TYR A 72 -9.49 8.40 -6.50
C TYR A 72 -8.61 7.57 -5.57
N MET A 73 -7.29 7.67 -5.70
CA MET A 73 -6.35 6.99 -4.83
C MET A 73 -6.44 7.45 -3.37
N THR A 74 -6.59 8.76 -3.12
CA THR A 74 -6.80 9.25 -1.75
C THR A 74 -8.09 8.71 -1.16
N TRP A 75 -9.15 8.63 -1.96
CA TRP A 75 -10.41 8.02 -1.53
C TRP A 75 -10.26 6.53 -1.23
N LEU A 76 -9.55 5.77 -2.06
CA LEU A 76 -9.28 4.37 -1.78
C LEU A 76 -8.46 4.17 -0.51
N CYS A 77 -7.44 5.00 -0.25
CA CYS A 77 -6.69 4.96 1.01
C CYS A 77 -7.62 5.26 2.20
N LYS A 78 -8.54 6.22 2.07
CA LYS A 78 -9.54 6.53 3.09
C LYS A 78 -10.48 5.34 3.36
N GLU A 79 -11.07 4.76 2.31
CA GLU A 79 -12.07 3.69 2.41
C GLU A 79 -11.47 2.36 2.88
N SER A 80 -10.24 2.06 2.46
CA SER A 80 -9.52 0.86 2.85
C SER A 80 -8.83 0.99 4.22
N GLY A 81 -8.45 2.21 4.62
CA GLY A 81 -7.53 2.44 5.73
C GLY A 81 -6.09 2.01 5.43
N CYS A 82 -5.76 1.69 4.18
CA CYS A 82 -4.43 1.25 3.78
C CYS A 82 -3.50 2.42 3.44
N VAL A 83 -2.20 2.15 3.49
CA VAL A 83 -1.16 3.05 2.96
C VAL A 83 -0.69 2.49 1.62
N SER A 84 -0.74 3.32 0.57
CA SER A 84 -0.09 3.01 -0.70
C SER A 84 1.34 3.52 -0.69
N VAL A 85 2.29 2.66 -1.05
CA VAL A 85 3.73 2.95 -0.99
C VAL A 85 4.38 2.66 -2.33
N TRP A 86 5.12 3.63 -2.84
CA TRP A 86 6.07 3.54 -3.94
C TRP A 86 7.49 3.75 -3.42
N SER A 87 8.51 3.51 -4.26
CA SER A 87 9.92 3.72 -3.90
C SER A 87 10.19 5.08 -3.25
N ASN A 88 9.53 6.15 -3.72
CA ASN A 88 9.80 7.53 -3.30
C ASN A 88 8.54 8.33 -2.94
N PHE A 89 7.40 7.67 -2.80
CA PHE A 89 6.13 8.34 -2.54
C PHE A 89 5.23 7.46 -1.69
N ILE A 90 4.46 8.07 -0.79
CA ILE A 90 3.41 7.39 -0.05
C ILE A 90 2.10 8.15 -0.19
N ARG A 91 1.00 7.43 -0.10
CA ARG A 91 -0.34 8.01 -0.03
C ARG A 91 -1.16 7.31 1.03
N ALA A 92 -1.64 8.09 1.99
CA ALA A 92 -2.55 7.68 3.04
C ALA A 92 -3.36 8.90 3.51
N VAL A 93 -4.45 8.65 4.22
CA VAL A 93 -5.23 9.71 4.88
C VAL A 93 -4.95 9.73 6.39
N THR A 94 -4.76 8.56 6.98
CA THR A 94 -4.36 8.36 8.37
C THR A 94 -3.37 7.20 8.46
N PHE A 95 -2.65 7.12 9.57
CA PHE A 95 -1.72 6.04 9.85
C PHE A 95 -2.03 5.39 11.18
N THR A 96 -2.02 4.05 11.22
CA THR A 96 -1.94 3.31 12.47
C THR A 96 -0.49 3.21 12.95
N LYS A 97 -0.30 2.93 14.24
CA LYS A 97 1.05 2.65 14.79
C LYS A 97 1.74 1.47 14.09
N ALA A 98 0.96 0.47 13.68
CA ALA A 98 1.49 -0.70 12.97
C ALA A 98 1.96 -0.34 11.55
N GLN A 99 1.22 0.52 10.84
CA GLN A 99 1.63 1.04 9.54
C GLN A 99 2.90 1.89 9.63
N ILE A 100 3.00 2.76 10.64
CA ILE A 100 4.22 3.56 10.88
C ILE A 100 5.41 2.66 11.14
N LYS A 101 5.23 1.60 11.95
CA LYS A 101 6.29 0.61 12.19
C LYS A 101 6.74 -0.05 10.87
N ALA A 102 5.81 -0.50 10.04
CA ALA A 102 6.11 -1.10 8.74
C ALA A 102 6.84 -0.13 7.80
N LEU A 103 6.43 1.14 7.73
CA LEU A 103 7.13 2.18 6.96
C LEU A 103 8.56 2.40 7.45
N ASN A 104 8.76 2.42 8.77
CA ASN A 104 10.10 2.54 9.35
C ASN A 104 10.98 1.33 9.05
N GLU A 105 10.42 0.12 9.01
CA GLU A 105 11.14 -1.10 8.61
C GLU A 105 11.57 -1.05 7.13
N LEU A 106 10.70 -0.56 6.23
CA LEU A 106 11.03 -0.36 4.81
C LEU A 106 12.13 0.70 4.62
N ARG A 107 12.05 1.80 5.38
CA ARG A 107 13.07 2.86 5.37
C ARG A 107 14.41 2.36 5.90
N ALA A 108 14.42 1.64 7.02
CA ALA A 108 15.62 1.04 7.60
C ALA A 108 16.27 -0.01 6.68
N ALA A 109 15.47 -0.73 5.90
CA ALA A 109 15.97 -1.63 4.88
C ALA A 109 16.56 -0.91 3.66
N GLY A 110 16.31 0.39 3.49
CA GLY A 110 16.77 1.19 2.35
C GLY A 110 16.02 0.87 1.06
N VAL A 111 14.76 0.45 1.14
CA VAL A 111 13.88 0.23 -0.02
C VAL A 111 12.83 1.33 -0.19
N LEU A 112 12.61 2.13 0.85
CA LEU A 112 11.76 3.32 0.84
C LEU A 112 12.63 4.57 0.95
N ASN A 113 12.64 5.36 -0.13
CA ASN A 113 13.48 6.52 -0.36
C ASN A 113 12.61 7.79 -0.37
N LEU A 114 12.12 8.20 0.80
CA LEU A 114 11.40 9.46 0.94
C LEU A 114 12.41 10.60 1.12
N ASP A 115 12.38 11.60 0.24
CA ASP A 115 13.24 12.78 0.28
C ASP A 115 12.96 13.69 1.49
N ILE A 116 11.88 13.41 2.23
CA ILE A 116 11.44 14.19 3.38
C ILE A 116 11.46 13.28 4.62
N LYS A 117 12.08 13.77 5.71
CA LYS A 117 11.85 13.23 7.06
C LYS A 117 10.43 13.59 7.48
N GLU A 118 9.42 12.98 6.87
CA GLU A 118 8.05 13.11 7.35
C GLU A 118 7.95 12.33 8.66
N ASP A 119 7.81 13.08 9.76
CA ASP A 119 7.30 12.55 11.01
C ASP A 119 5.83 12.21 10.78
N PHE A 120 5.50 10.93 10.68
CA PHE A 120 4.12 10.48 10.48
C PHE A 120 3.32 10.77 11.76
N PRO A 121 2.38 11.74 11.77
CA PRO A 121 1.61 12.01 12.96
C PRO A 121 0.73 10.79 13.27
N CYS A 122 0.89 10.23 14.47
CA CYS A 122 -0.03 9.22 14.97
C CYS A 122 -1.37 9.89 15.30
N CYS A 123 -2.48 9.34 14.78
CA CYS A 123 -3.82 9.63 15.31
C CYS A 123 -4.09 8.81 16.58
#